data_AF-A0A8H3TUW3-F1
#
_entry.id   AF-A0A8H3TUW3-F1
#
_cell.length_a   1.000
_cell.length_b   1.000
_cell.length_c   1.000
_cell.angle_alpha   90.00
_cell.angle_beta   90.00
_cell.angle_gamma   90.00
#
_symmetry.space_group_name_H-M   'P 1'
#
loop_
_entity.id
_entity.type
_entity.pdbx_description
1 polymer ?
#
loop_
_entity_poly.entity_id
_entity_poly.type
_entity_poly.pdbx_seq_one_letter_code
_entity_poly.pdbx_strand_id
1 'polypeptide(L)'
;MTGLTTFPGTAPRETSATPSDHSATTSDASGARRNMSDAALLLKTATFAAEKHRNQRRKNTEASPYINHPLAVANILSNYGVDHLPTLMAAILHDTVEDTDTTLQEIATLFGDDVASIVEECTDPPNTPVQIRKQLQVDTAPTKSREAQRVKLGDKLHNLYSIREDAPVGWTPRRCQEYFIWARKVTSSCYQALPLIEIAFNDLYENKHFVLNGKIYKCHPDLGEDIVSEEEMVELKRFMGIQKKRKRDGTASPIYY
;
A
#
# COMPACT_ATOMS: atom_id res chain seq x y z
N MET A 1 40.87 -32.32 80.20
CA MET A 1 39.70 -32.92 79.53
C MET A 1 40.05 -33.04 78.04
N THR A 2 40.70 -34.11 77.56
CA THR A 2 40.17 -35.46 77.19
C THR A 2 39.01 -35.37 76.21
N GLY A 3 38.93 -35.97 75.01
CA GLY A 3 39.74 -36.93 74.21
C GLY A 3 39.13 -36.95 72.79
N LEU A 4 39.85 -37.29 71.70
CA LEU A 4 39.95 -38.63 71.07
C LEU A 4 38.56 -39.28 70.81
N THR A 5 38.18 -39.71 69.59
CA THR A 5 38.60 -40.94 68.84
C THR A 5 37.80 -41.02 67.51
N THR A 6 38.42 -41.11 66.32
CA THR A 6 38.69 -42.29 65.43
C THR A 6 37.66 -42.65 64.32
N PHE A 7 38.18 -42.69 63.08
CA PHE A 7 37.80 -43.42 61.84
C PHE A 7 37.73 -44.97 62.05
N PRO A 8 37.25 -45.89 61.13
CA PRO A 8 37.63 -46.01 59.69
C PRO A 8 36.57 -46.62 58.71
N GLY A 9 36.75 -46.46 57.39
CA GLY A 9 37.18 -47.53 56.46
C GLY A 9 36.00 -47.92 55.51
N THR A 10 36.11 -48.40 54.27
CA THR A 10 37.20 -48.84 53.40
C THR A 10 36.63 -48.94 51.96
N ALA A 11 37.47 -48.78 50.93
CA ALA A 11 37.21 -48.75 49.49
C ALA A 11 36.88 -50.15 48.86
N PRO A 12 37.16 -50.43 47.57
CA PRO A 12 36.56 -49.99 46.29
C PRO A 12 36.02 -51.18 45.45
N ARG A 13 35.36 -50.94 44.30
CA ARG A 13 35.48 -51.86 43.15
C ARG A 13 35.21 -51.21 41.80
N GLU A 14 36.23 -51.31 40.95
CA GLU A 14 36.27 -51.03 39.52
C GLU A 14 35.61 -52.15 38.69
N THR A 15 35.68 -51.95 37.36
CA THR A 15 35.41 -52.83 36.20
C THR A 15 34.01 -52.66 35.60
N SER A 16 33.80 -52.47 34.30
CA SER A 16 34.68 -52.47 33.12
C SER A 16 33.89 -51.91 31.93
N ALA A 17 34.59 -51.26 30.99
CA ALA A 17 34.05 -50.79 29.71
C ALA A 17 33.63 -51.92 28.76
N THR A 18 32.63 -51.67 27.90
CA THR A 18 32.75 -51.72 26.42
C THR A 18 31.45 -51.25 25.73
N PRO A 19 31.53 -50.79 24.47
CA PRO A 19 30.55 -49.90 23.85
C PRO A 19 29.59 -50.63 22.90
N SER A 20 28.45 -50.01 22.61
CA SER A 20 27.72 -50.29 21.38
C SER A 20 26.93 -49.06 20.94
N ASP A 21 27.29 -48.59 19.74
CA ASP A 21 26.54 -47.71 18.87
C ASP A 21 25.03 -48.02 18.88
N HIS A 22 24.21 -46.98 19.01
CA HIS A 22 23.18 -46.75 17.99
C HIS A 22 22.96 -45.25 17.78
N SER A 23 23.32 -44.87 16.57
CA SER A 23 23.08 -43.63 15.85
C SER A 23 21.65 -43.07 15.97
N ALA A 24 21.60 -41.74 15.98
CA ALA A 24 20.65 -40.86 15.29
C ALA A 24 19.15 -41.14 15.54
N THR A 25 18.39 -40.20 16.10
CA THR A 25 18.04 -39.00 15.35
C THR A 25 17.48 -37.94 16.30
N THR A 26 18.14 -36.79 16.32
CA THR A 26 17.53 -35.51 16.65
C THR A 26 16.36 -35.31 15.69
N SER A 27 15.12 -35.40 16.19
CA SER A 27 13.94 -35.01 15.42
C SER A 27 13.96 -33.49 15.25
N ASP A 28 14.53 -33.10 14.13
CA ASP A 28 14.62 -31.75 13.62
C ASP A 28 13.21 -31.14 13.51
N ALA A 29 12.85 -30.30 14.48
CA ALA A 29 11.62 -29.51 14.45
C ALA A 29 11.72 -28.30 13.48
N SER A 30 12.71 -28.29 12.58
CA SER A 30 12.85 -27.34 11.49
C SER A 30 12.13 -27.77 10.20
N GLY A 31 11.28 -28.81 10.29
CA GLY A 31 10.49 -29.39 9.21
C GLY A 31 9.76 -28.34 8.34
N ALA A 32 10.42 -27.98 7.25
CA ALA A 32 9.90 -27.33 6.05
C ALA A 32 8.90 -26.18 6.32
N ARG A 33 9.42 -24.95 6.46
CA ARG A 33 8.70 -23.81 5.89
C ARG A 33 8.47 -24.15 4.42
N ARG A 34 7.26 -24.58 4.06
CA ARG A 34 6.86 -24.73 2.66
C ARG A 34 7.15 -23.40 1.99
N ASN A 35 8.08 -23.38 1.04
CA ASN A 35 8.24 -22.24 0.13
C ASN A 35 6.90 -22.08 -0.59
N MET A 36 6.11 -21.11 -0.13
CA MET A 36 4.87 -20.73 -0.79
C MET A 36 5.23 -20.11 -2.14
N SER A 37 4.44 -20.40 -3.17
CA SER A 37 4.59 -19.68 -4.45
C SER A 37 4.26 -18.21 -4.29
N ASP A 38 4.76 -17.37 -5.19
CA ASP A 38 4.46 -15.94 -5.24
C ASP A 38 2.95 -15.68 -5.27
N ALA A 39 2.20 -16.47 -6.04
CA ALA A 39 0.74 -16.41 -6.07
C ALA A 39 0.11 -16.71 -4.70
N ALA A 40 0.60 -17.71 -3.98
CA ALA A 40 0.12 -18.02 -2.64
C ALA A 40 0.46 -16.92 -1.63
N LEU A 41 1.64 -16.30 -1.75
CA LEU A 41 2.05 -15.15 -0.94
C LEU A 41 1.16 -13.92 -1.20
N LEU A 42 0.86 -13.61 -2.46
CA LEU A 42 -0.05 -12.52 -2.83
C LEU A 42 -1.48 -12.78 -2.31
N LEU A 43 -2.00 -14.01 -2.45
CA LEU A 43 -3.31 -14.37 -1.91
C LEU A 43 -3.37 -14.23 -0.38
N LYS A 44 -2.33 -14.67 0.33
CA LYS A 44 -2.21 -14.49 1.78
C LYS A 44 -2.22 -13.01 2.15
N THR A 45 -1.45 -12.20 1.43
CA THR A 45 -1.32 -10.75 1.65
C THR A 45 -2.65 -10.03 1.41
N ALA A 46 -3.31 -10.31 0.30
CA ALA A 46 -4.62 -9.76 -0.03
C ALA A 46 -5.70 -10.14 0.99
N THR A 47 -5.70 -11.40 1.45
CA THR A 47 -6.64 -11.88 2.48
C THR A 47 -6.42 -11.14 3.80
N PHE A 48 -5.16 -10.96 4.21
CA PHE A 48 -4.82 -10.21 5.42
C PHE A 48 -5.27 -8.75 5.33
N ALA A 49 -4.95 -8.05 4.24
CA ALA A 49 -5.38 -6.67 4.03
C ALA A 49 -6.91 -6.55 4.01
N ALA A 50 -7.61 -7.50 3.38
CA ALA A 50 -9.06 -7.53 3.34
C ALA A 50 -9.67 -7.64 4.75
N GLU A 51 -9.10 -8.50 5.60
CA GLU A 51 -9.57 -8.68 6.98
C GLU A 51 -9.31 -7.43 7.84
N LYS A 52 -8.11 -6.83 7.73
CA LYS A 52 -7.74 -5.60 8.46
C LYS A 52 -8.63 -4.42 8.07
N HIS A 53 -8.96 -4.29 6.78
CA HIS A 53 -9.80 -3.21 6.26
C HIS A 53 -11.30 -3.57 6.11
N ARG A 54 -11.78 -4.70 6.66
CA ARG A 54 -13.14 -5.24 6.40
C ARG A 54 -14.28 -4.26 6.67
N ASN A 55 -14.10 -3.38 7.67
CA ASN A 55 -15.10 -2.39 8.07
C ASN A 55 -14.83 -0.99 7.51
N GLN A 56 -13.69 -0.77 6.86
CA GLN A 56 -13.33 0.50 6.26
C GLN A 56 -13.99 0.65 4.90
N ARG A 57 -14.36 1.89 4.55
CA ARG A 57 -14.96 2.25 3.27
C ARG A 57 -14.19 3.41 2.63
N ARG A 58 -14.18 3.44 1.30
CA ARG A 58 -13.74 4.61 0.54
C ARG A 58 -14.73 5.74 0.75
N LYS A 59 -14.27 6.98 0.55
CA LYS A 59 -15.08 8.19 0.74
C LYS A 59 -15.85 8.61 -0.51
N ASN A 60 -15.89 7.74 -1.53
CA ASN A 60 -16.64 7.96 -2.76
C ASN A 60 -18.16 7.82 -2.50
N THR A 61 -18.99 8.10 -3.50
CA THR A 61 -20.45 8.14 -3.33
C THR A 61 -21.06 6.80 -2.94
N GLU A 62 -20.53 5.70 -3.47
CA GLU A 62 -20.98 4.33 -3.16
C GLU A 62 -20.45 3.79 -1.83
N ALA A 63 -19.52 4.51 -1.18
CA ALA A 63 -18.77 4.02 -0.03
C ALA A 63 -18.23 2.60 -0.27
N SER A 64 -17.45 2.43 -1.35
CA SER A 64 -16.97 1.10 -1.77
C SER A 64 -16.01 0.48 -0.74
N PRO A 65 -15.85 -0.86 -0.69
CA PRO A 65 -14.92 -1.53 0.23
C PRO A 65 -13.49 -0.99 0.09
N TYR A 66 -12.83 -0.68 1.22
CA TYR A 66 -11.51 -0.05 1.19
C TYR A 66 -10.44 -0.91 0.52
N ILE A 67 -10.52 -2.24 0.68
CA ILE A 67 -9.60 -3.23 0.08
C ILE A 67 -9.41 -3.07 -1.43
N ASN A 68 -10.40 -2.50 -2.13
CA ASN A 68 -10.29 -2.23 -3.57
C ASN A 68 -9.09 -1.32 -3.88
N HIS A 69 -8.76 -0.37 -3.00
CA HIS A 69 -7.64 0.54 -3.21
C HIS A 69 -6.28 -0.17 -3.12
N PRO A 70 -5.89 -0.84 -2.02
CA PRO A 70 -4.59 -1.50 -1.97
C PRO A 70 -4.39 -2.54 -3.09
N LEU A 71 -5.45 -3.27 -3.47
CA LEU A 71 -5.40 -4.20 -4.61
C LEU A 71 -5.17 -3.46 -5.94
N ALA A 72 -5.86 -2.32 -6.16
CA ALA A 72 -5.67 -1.51 -7.35
C ALA A 72 -4.27 -0.87 -7.41
N VAL A 73 -3.69 -0.48 -6.27
CA VAL A 73 -2.30 0.02 -6.21
C VAL A 73 -1.34 -1.07 -6.69
N ALA A 74 -1.44 -2.29 -6.16
CA ALA A 74 -0.60 -3.40 -6.61
C ALA A 74 -0.81 -3.75 -8.10
N ASN A 75 -2.07 -3.72 -8.56
CA ASN A 75 -2.40 -3.95 -9.97
C ASN A 75 -1.79 -2.88 -10.90
N ILE A 76 -1.87 -1.60 -10.52
CA ILE A 76 -1.21 -0.51 -11.24
C ILE A 76 0.28 -0.78 -11.37
N LEU A 77 0.97 -1.07 -10.26
CA LEU A 77 2.42 -1.32 -10.31
C LEU A 77 2.76 -2.50 -11.21
N SER A 78 2.00 -3.59 -11.14
CA SER A 78 2.18 -4.76 -12.00
C SER A 78 1.99 -4.40 -13.48
N ASN A 79 0.97 -3.61 -13.83
CA ASN A 79 0.73 -3.13 -15.20
C ASN A 79 1.84 -2.21 -15.73
N TYR A 80 2.57 -1.54 -14.84
CA TYR A 80 3.77 -0.77 -15.19
C TYR A 80 5.07 -1.59 -15.12
N GLY A 81 4.98 -2.92 -15.04
CA GLY A 81 6.12 -3.83 -15.11
C GLY A 81 6.86 -4.05 -13.79
N VAL A 82 6.24 -3.73 -12.64
CA VAL A 82 6.80 -4.12 -11.35
C VAL A 82 6.44 -5.58 -11.07
N ASP A 83 7.45 -6.46 -11.06
CA ASP A 83 7.35 -7.89 -10.75
C ASP A 83 7.98 -8.28 -9.40
N HIS A 84 8.69 -7.34 -8.76
CA HIS A 84 9.30 -7.56 -7.46
C HIS A 84 8.25 -7.84 -6.37
N LEU A 85 8.17 -9.11 -5.96
CA LEU A 85 7.13 -9.61 -5.07
C LEU A 85 7.00 -8.82 -3.75
N PRO A 86 8.09 -8.51 -3.00
CA PRO A 86 7.97 -7.70 -1.78
C PRO A 86 7.35 -6.32 -2.02
N THR A 87 7.60 -5.68 -3.16
CA THR A 87 7.01 -4.38 -3.51
C THR A 87 5.51 -4.50 -3.77
N LEU A 88 5.07 -5.54 -4.48
CA LEU A 88 3.64 -5.78 -4.72
C LEU A 88 2.90 -6.14 -3.44
N MET A 89 3.52 -6.92 -2.55
CA MET A 89 2.97 -7.21 -1.23
C MET A 89 2.89 -5.94 -0.36
N ALA A 90 3.94 -5.12 -0.35
CA ALA A 90 3.94 -3.84 0.36
C ALA A 90 2.88 -2.87 -0.19
N ALA A 91 2.65 -2.84 -1.51
CA ALA A 91 1.56 -2.08 -2.11
C ALA A 91 0.17 -2.49 -1.58
N ILE A 92 -0.07 -3.79 -1.38
CA ILE A 92 -1.32 -4.29 -0.77
C ILE A 92 -1.42 -3.92 0.72
N LEU A 93 -0.30 -3.76 1.41
CA LEU A 93 -0.25 -3.53 2.86
C LEU A 93 0.00 -2.07 3.27
N HIS A 94 0.26 -1.15 2.33
CA HIS A 94 0.84 0.16 2.62
C HIS A 94 0.05 1.00 3.64
N ASP A 95 -1.28 0.92 3.62
CA ASP A 95 -2.15 1.65 4.56
C ASP A 95 -2.44 0.88 5.86
N THR A 96 -2.08 -0.39 5.95
CA THR A 96 -2.52 -1.24 7.09
C THR A 96 -1.99 -0.74 8.42
N VAL A 97 -0.75 -0.22 8.46
CA VAL A 97 -0.15 0.33 9.69
C VAL A 97 -0.78 1.66 10.09
N GLU A 98 -1.17 2.50 9.12
CA GLU A 98 -1.77 3.82 9.40
C GLU A 98 -3.25 3.71 9.81
N ASP A 99 -4.01 2.84 9.14
CA ASP A 99 -5.47 2.83 9.18
C ASP A 99 -6.07 1.69 10.02
N THR A 100 -5.24 0.77 10.53
CA THR A 100 -5.71 -0.42 11.27
C THR A 100 -4.88 -0.67 12.53
N ASP A 101 -5.12 -1.78 13.21
CA ASP A 101 -4.34 -2.22 14.38
C ASP A 101 -3.05 -2.98 14.02
N THR A 102 -2.69 -3.01 12.74
CA THR A 102 -1.51 -3.73 12.23
C THR A 102 -0.22 -3.08 12.70
N THR A 103 0.76 -3.91 13.07
CA THR A 103 2.11 -3.44 13.44
C THR A 103 3.15 -3.88 12.41
N LEU A 104 4.26 -3.14 12.30
CA LEU A 104 5.39 -3.54 11.45
C LEU A 104 5.97 -4.90 11.86
N GLN A 105 5.96 -5.22 13.16
CA GLN A 105 6.40 -6.53 13.66
C GLN A 105 5.49 -7.67 13.20
N GLU A 106 4.17 -7.43 13.15
CA GLU A 106 3.20 -8.38 12.59
C GLU A 106 3.49 -8.61 11.10
N ILE A 107 3.75 -7.55 10.34
CA ILE A 107 4.09 -7.64 8.92
C ILE A 107 5.40 -8.42 8.71
N ALA A 108 6.45 -8.10 9.46
CA ALA A 108 7.74 -8.79 9.38
C ALA A 108 7.60 -10.29 9.66
N THR A 109 6.82 -10.64 10.69
CA THR A 109 6.58 -12.04 11.08
C THR A 109 5.80 -12.82 10.02
N LEU A 110 4.82 -12.19 9.37
CA LEU A 110 3.92 -12.87 8.43
C LEU A 110 4.41 -12.86 6.98
N PHE A 111 5.14 -11.82 6.58
CA PHE A 111 5.44 -11.49 5.19
C PHE A 111 6.94 -11.24 4.92
N GLY A 112 7.75 -11.10 5.97
CA GLY A 112 9.20 -10.91 5.89
C GLY A 112 9.66 -9.46 6.06
N ASP A 113 10.94 -9.30 6.39
CA ASP A 113 11.54 -8.01 6.75
C ASP A 113 11.57 -7.03 5.56
N ASP A 114 11.77 -7.52 4.34
CA ASP A 114 11.75 -6.68 3.13
C ASP A 114 10.40 -5.98 2.94
N VAL A 115 9.29 -6.71 3.15
CA VAL A 115 7.94 -6.15 3.05
C VAL A 115 7.70 -5.14 4.17
N ALA A 116 8.10 -5.48 5.40
CA ALA A 116 7.96 -4.58 6.55
C ALA A 116 8.74 -3.27 6.35
N SER A 117 9.97 -3.34 5.84
CA SER A 117 10.80 -2.16 5.55
C SER A 117 10.15 -1.25 4.50
N ILE A 118 9.59 -1.80 3.43
CA ILE A 118 8.92 -0.98 2.40
C ILE A 118 7.64 -0.34 2.97
N VAL A 119 6.87 -1.07 3.77
CA VAL A 119 5.64 -0.54 4.41
C VAL A 119 5.99 0.54 5.43
N GLU A 120 7.04 0.37 6.22
CA GLU A 120 7.53 1.39 7.15
C GLU A 120 7.85 2.70 6.42
N GLU A 121 8.56 2.62 5.28
CA GLU A 121 8.84 3.79 4.47
C GLU A 121 7.58 4.42 3.85
N CYS A 122 6.50 3.66 3.66
CA CYS A 122 5.23 4.20 3.17
C CYS A 122 4.39 4.86 4.26
N THR A 123 4.67 4.56 5.53
CA THR A 123 3.86 4.95 6.69
C THR A 123 4.23 6.36 7.18
N ASP A 124 3.22 7.23 7.31
CA ASP A 124 3.34 8.56 7.91
C ASP A 124 3.46 8.47 9.45
N PRO A 125 4.16 9.42 10.10
CA PRO A 125 4.26 9.45 11.56
C PRO A 125 2.90 9.69 12.23
N PRO A 126 2.53 8.89 13.26
CA PRO A 126 1.25 9.02 13.95
C PRO A 126 1.13 10.38 14.67
N ASN A 127 -0.10 10.82 14.92
CA ASN A 127 -0.41 12.07 15.63
C ASN A 127 0.15 13.36 14.99
N THR A 128 0.53 13.31 13.71
CA THR A 128 1.07 14.47 12.99
C THR A 128 -0.06 15.24 12.28
N PRO A 129 -0.13 16.58 12.41
CA PRO A 129 -1.11 17.39 11.69
C PRO A 129 -1.08 17.18 10.17
N VAL A 130 -2.24 17.20 9.52
CA VAL A 130 -2.39 16.86 8.09
C VAL A 130 -1.49 17.70 7.19
N GLN A 131 -1.37 19.01 7.45
CA GLN A 131 -0.52 19.91 6.67
C GLN A 131 0.96 19.54 6.79
N ILE A 132 1.39 19.15 8.00
CA ILE A 132 2.78 18.72 8.26
C ILE A 132 3.03 17.37 7.56
N ARG A 133 2.11 16.40 7.67
CA ARG A 133 2.23 15.12 6.95
C ARG A 133 2.35 15.31 5.44
N LYS A 134 1.50 16.17 4.86
CA LYS A 134 1.55 16.49 3.43
C LYS A 134 2.90 17.07 3.02
N GLN A 135 3.49 17.96 3.82
CA GLN A 135 4.80 18.53 3.55
C GLN A 135 5.91 17.48 3.70
N LEU A 136 5.89 16.68 4.77
CA LEU A 136 6.83 15.57 4.98
C LEU A 136 6.82 14.57 3.82
N GLN A 137 5.63 14.28 3.26
CA GLN A 137 5.54 13.40 2.11
C GLN A 137 6.24 13.95 0.86
N VAL A 138 6.30 15.28 0.69
CA VAL A 138 7.05 15.94 -0.39
C VAL A 138 8.54 15.90 -0.08
N ASP A 139 8.93 16.27 1.14
CA ASP A 139 10.35 16.42 1.51
C ASP A 139 11.08 15.07 1.56
N THR A 140 10.39 14.00 1.99
CA THR A 140 10.98 12.66 2.19
C THR A 140 10.80 11.72 1.00
N ALA A 141 9.90 12.02 0.05
CA ALA A 141 9.74 11.20 -1.16
C ALA A 141 11.06 10.88 -1.89
N PRO A 142 11.98 11.84 -2.13
CA PRO A 142 13.25 11.54 -2.82
C PRO A 142 14.23 10.69 -2.00
N THR A 143 14.06 10.61 -0.67
CA THR A 143 15.00 9.87 0.20
C THR A 143 14.61 8.42 0.43
N LYS A 144 13.43 8.00 -0.03
CA LYS A 144 12.91 6.63 0.13
C LYS A 144 13.60 5.65 -0.82
N SER A 145 13.56 4.37 -0.50
CA SER A 145 13.96 3.28 -1.39
C SER A 145 13.20 3.31 -2.72
N ARG A 146 13.77 2.68 -3.75
CA ARG A 146 13.14 2.60 -5.08
C ARG A 146 11.78 1.92 -4.99
N GLU A 147 11.67 0.92 -4.14
CA GLU A 147 10.49 0.11 -3.88
C GLU A 147 9.39 0.95 -3.20
N ALA A 148 9.72 1.71 -2.16
CA ALA A 148 8.75 2.61 -1.52
C ALA A 148 8.34 3.78 -2.44
N GLN A 149 9.26 4.30 -3.26
CA GLN A 149 8.92 5.29 -4.29
C GLN A 149 7.92 4.74 -5.31
N ARG A 150 8.07 3.47 -5.73
CA ARG A 150 7.09 2.80 -6.61
C ARG A 150 5.73 2.70 -5.93
N VAL A 151 5.66 2.23 -4.69
CA VAL A 151 4.39 2.15 -3.93
C VAL A 151 3.71 3.51 -3.85
N LYS A 152 4.45 4.59 -3.54
CA LYS A 152 3.93 5.96 -3.54
C LYS A 152 3.38 6.39 -4.90
N LEU A 153 4.05 6.06 -6.00
CA LEU A 153 3.56 6.38 -7.34
C LEU A 153 2.24 5.66 -7.63
N GLY A 154 2.13 4.37 -7.30
CA GLY A 154 0.91 3.60 -7.46
C GLY A 154 -0.26 4.14 -6.62
N ASP A 155 0.00 4.43 -5.33
CA ASP A 155 -0.97 5.02 -4.41
C ASP A 155 -1.52 6.34 -4.95
N LYS A 156 -0.63 7.27 -5.28
CA LYS A 156 -1.03 8.60 -5.76
C LYS A 156 -1.78 8.49 -7.09
N LEU A 157 -1.32 7.65 -8.02
CA LEU A 157 -2.01 7.47 -9.30
C LEU A 157 -3.44 6.94 -9.12
N HIS A 158 -3.62 5.90 -8.29
CA HIS A 158 -4.96 5.38 -8.00
C HIS A 158 -5.87 6.43 -7.35
N ASN A 159 -5.34 7.19 -6.40
CA ASN A 159 -6.11 8.23 -5.71
C ASN A 159 -6.51 9.37 -6.65
N LEU A 160 -5.65 9.78 -7.58
CA LEU A 160 -5.98 10.78 -8.59
C LEU A 160 -7.07 10.29 -9.56
N TYR A 161 -6.99 9.03 -10.01
CA TYR A 161 -8.06 8.43 -10.82
C TYR A 161 -9.38 8.36 -10.04
N SER A 162 -9.34 7.91 -8.78
CA SER A 162 -10.53 7.88 -7.91
C SER A 162 -11.17 9.26 -7.78
N ILE A 163 -10.39 10.31 -7.52
CA ILE A 163 -10.92 11.68 -7.38
C ILE A 163 -11.51 12.18 -8.69
N ARG A 164 -10.89 11.85 -9.82
CA ARG A 164 -11.36 12.26 -11.14
C ARG A 164 -12.73 11.63 -11.47
N GLU A 165 -12.90 10.36 -11.13
CA GLU A 165 -14.07 9.58 -11.48
C GLU A 165 -15.23 9.80 -10.50
N ASP A 166 -14.96 9.73 -9.20
CA ASP A 166 -15.95 9.93 -8.15
C ASP A 166 -15.29 10.57 -6.92
N ALA A 167 -15.20 11.90 -6.95
CA ALA A 167 -14.58 12.68 -5.90
C ALA A 167 -15.20 12.38 -4.52
N PRO A 168 -14.40 12.40 -3.43
CA PRO A 168 -14.93 12.09 -2.13
C PRO A 168 -16.11 12.99 -1.72
N VAL A 169 -17.09 12.41 -1.04
CA VAL A 169 -18.29 13.11 -0.60
C VAL A 169 -17.91 14.33 0.26
N GLY A 170 -18.50 15.48 -0.09
CA GLY A 170 -18.25 16.75 0.59
C GLY A 170 -16.98 17.50 0.15
N TRP A 171 -16.22 17.00 -0.83
CA TRP A 171 -15.11 17.76 -1.39
C TRP A 171 -15.60 18.87 -2.32
N THR A 172 -14.89 20.01 -2.30
CA THR A 172 -15.08 21.12 -3.25
C THR A 172 -14.17 20.92 -4.45
N PRO A 173 -14.44 21.56 -5.61
CA PRO A 173 -13.54 21.50 -6.77
C PRO A 173 -12.11 21.92 -6.42
N ARG A 174 -11.98 23.02 -5.66
CA ARG A 174 -10.69 23.51 -5.15
C ARG A 174 -9.96 22.45 -4.33
N ARG A 175 -10.65 21.74 -3.43
CA ARG A 175 -10.03 20.68 -2.62
C ARG A 175 -9.54 19.51 -3.48
N CYS A 176 -10.28 19.15 -4.54
CA CYS A 176 -9.82 18.15 -5.50
C CYS A 176 -8.52 18.63 -6.19
N GLN A 177 -8.51 19.83 -6.74
CA GLN A 177 -7.34 20.41 -7.43
C GLN A 177 -6.14 20.57 -6.50
N GLU A 178 -6.33 20.99 -5.25
CA GLU A 178 -5.28 21.04 -4.22
C GLU A 178 -4.66 19.65 -3.97
N TYR A 179 -5.45 18.57 -4.11
CA TYR A 179 -4.93 17.20 -4.05
C TYR A 179 -4.08 16.87 -5.28
N PHE A 180 -4.51 17.21 -6.50
CA PHE A 180 -3.72 17.01 -7.71
C PHE A 180 -2.38 17.75 -7.66
N ILE A 181 -2.39 19.02 -7.23
CA ILE A 181 -1.18 19.84 -7.07
C ILE A 181 -0.23 19.20 -6.05
N TRP A 182 -0.76 18.78 -4.90
CA TRP A 182 0.05 18.13 -3.87
C TRP A 182 0.61 16.79 -4.33
N ALA A 183 -0.21 15.96 -4.99
CA ALA A 183 0.24 14.67 -5.52
C ALA A 183 1.39 14.86 -6.51
N ARG A 184 1.31 15.85 -7.41
CA ARG A 184 2.40 16.16 -8.36
C ARG A 184 3.72 16.47 -7.65
N LYS A 185 3.68 17.26 -6.57
CA LYS A 185 4.87 17.59 -5.77
C LYS A 185 5.50 16.36 -5.12
N VAL A 186 4.68 15.41 -4.67
CA VAL A 186 5.17 14.16 -4.07
C VAL A 186 5.76 13.23 -5.14
N THR A 187 5.12 13.13 -6.30
CA THR A 187 5.46 12.11 -7.30
C THR A 187 6.59 12.51 -8.23
N SER A 188 6.79 13.81 -8.50
CA SER A 188 7.79 14.28 -9.47
C SER A 188 9.22 13.86 -9.11
N SER A 189 9.55 13.75 -7.83
CA SER A 189 10.86 13.27 -7.38
C SER A 189 11.04 11.75 -7.45
N CYS A 190 9.96 11.00 -7.73
CA CYS A 190 9.94 9.54 -7.69
C CYS A 190 9.96 8.89 -9.07
N TYR A 191 9.72 9.62 -10.17
CA TYR A 191 9.55 9.03 -11.51
C TYR A 191 10.73 8.16 -11.98
N GLN A 192 11.95 8.49 -11.55
CA GLN A 192 13.14 7.65 -11.80
C GLN A 192 13.00 6.19 -11.32
N ALA A 193 12.16 5.92 -10.32
CA ALA A 193 11.89 4.58 -9.82
C ALA A 193 11.00 3.76 -10.78
N LEU A 194 10.16 4.41 -11.58
CA LEU A 194 9.23 3.80 -12.52
C LEU A 194 8.90 4.73 -13.71
N PRO A 195 9.84 4.96 -14.66
CA PRO A 195 9.72 6.06 -15.63
C PRO A 195 8.45 6.05 -16.50
N LEU A 196 7.95 4.88 -16.89
CA LEU A 196 6.76 4.79 -17.74
C LEU A 196 5.48 5.29 -17.06
N ILE A 197 5.41 5.30 -15.72
CA ILE A 197 4.23 5.79 -15.00
C ILE A 197 4.08 7.31 -15.10
N GLU A 198 5.18 8.03 -15.34
CA GLU A 198 5.19 9.49 -15.49
C GLU A 198 4.25 9.94 -16.62
N ILE A 199 4.14 9.17 -17.70
CA ILE A 199 3.27 9.46 -18.83
C ILE A 199 1.81 9.58 -18.38
N ALA A 200 1.35 8.69 -17.50
CA ALA A 200 -0.03 8.74 -17.00
C ALA A 200 -0.26 9.91 -16.04
N PHE A 201 0.74 10.26 -15.23
CA PHE A 201 0.68 11.46 -14.39
C PHE A 201 0.62 12.72 -15.24
N ASN A 202 1.48 12.86 -16.24
CA ASN A 202 1.49 14.04 -17.12
C ASN A 202 0.18 14.16 -17.89
N ASP A 203 -0.37 13.05 -18.41
CA ASP A 203 -1.69 13.07 -19.05
C ASP A 203 -2.80 13.52 -18.09
N LEU A 204 -2.79 13.03 -16.83
CA LEU A 204 -3.72 13.48 -15.79
C LEU A 204 -3.62 14.97 -15.49
N TYR A 205 -2.40 15.50 -15.42
CA TYR A 205 -2.18 16.90 -15.05
C TYR A 205 -2.43 17.86 -16.22
N GLU A 206 -2.08 17.48 -17.45
CA GLU A 206 -2.10 18.39 -18.60
C GLU A 206 -3.41 18.30 -19.37
N ASN A 207 -3.99 17.10 -19.49
CA ASN A 207 -5.08 16.84 -20.45
C ASN A 207 -6.40 16.43 -19.80
N LYS A 208 -6.40 16.01 -18.52
CA LYS A 208 -7.61 15.49 -17.89
C LYS A 208 -8.38 16.53 -17.07
N HIS A 209 -9.67 16.24 -17.01
CA HIS A 209 -10.66 16.99 -16.26
C HIS A 209 -11.48 16.04 -15.39
N PHE A 210 -12.10 16.57 -14.34
CA PHE A 210 -13.06 15.88 -13.48
C PHE A 210 -14.40 16.60 -13.46
N VAL A 211 -15.47 15.88 -13.11
CA VAL A 211 -16.84 16.42 -13.07
C VAL A 211 -17.29 16.49 -11.62
N LEU A 212 -17.80 17.64 -11.19
CA LEU A 212 -18.40 17.81 -9.87
C LEU A 212 -19.63 18.73 -9.96
N ASN A 213 -20.77 18.27 -9.45
CA ASN A 213 -22.05 19.00 -9.50
C ASN A 213 -22.43 19.47 -10.93
N GLY A 214 -22.16 18.64 -11.94
CA GLY A 214 -22.49 18.92 -13.35
C GLY A 214 -21.57 19.93 -14.07
N LYS A 215 -20.54 20.42 -13.38
CA LYS A 215 -19.48 21.29 -13.93
C LYS A 215 -18.20 20.49 -14.13
N ILE A 216 -17.40 20.87 -15.13
CA ILE A 216 -16.11 20.23 -15.46
C ILE A 216 -15.00 21.16 -15.00
N TYR A 217 -13.96 20.59 -14.41
CA TYR A 217 -12.80 21.31 -13.90
C TYR A 217 -11.52 20.62 -14.38
N LYS A 218 -10.47 21.39 -14.70
CA LYS A 218 -9.12 20.83 -14.93
C LYS A 218 -8.67 20.06 -13.69
N CYS A 219 -8.10 18.87 -13.89
CA CYS A 219 -7.54 18.06 -12.80
C CYS A 219 -6.44 18.82 -12.06
N HIS A 220 -5.48 19.36 -12.80
CA HIS A 220 -4.45 20.24 -12.27
C HIS A 220 -4.62 21.63 -12.91
N PRO A 221 -5.00 22.67 -12.16
CA PRO A 221 -5.13 24.01 -12.72
C PRO A 221 -3.74 24.61 -12.98
N ASP A 222 -3.68 25.47 -13.99
CA ASP A 222 -2.58 26.43 -14.16
C ASP A 222 -2.73 27.51 -13.07
N LEU A 223 -1.64 28.19 -12.68
CA LEU A 223 -1.69 29.25 -11.67
C LEU A 223 -2.69 30.35 -12.10
N GLY A 224 -3.92 30.32 -11.57
CA GLY A 224 -4.94 31.36 -11.76
C GLY A 224 -6.17 31.03 -12.62
N GLU A 225 -6.34 29.79 -13.12
CA GLU A 225 -7.51 29.42 -13.95
C GLU A 225 -8.37 28.33 -13.29
N ASP A 226 -9.43 28.76 -12.60
CA ASP A 226 -10.33 27.88 -11.83
C ASP A 226 -11.55 27.37 -12.61
N ILE A 227 -11.80 27.84 -13.85
CA ILE A 227 -13.05 27.54 -14.58
C ILE A 227 -12.77 27.36 -16.06
N VAL A 228 -13.10 26.18 -16.58
CA VAL A 228 -13.19 25.91 -18.03
C VAL A 228 -14.35 26.75 -18.59
N SER A 229 -14.12 27.52 -19.65
CA SER A 229 -15.14 28.42 -20.23
C SER A 229 -16.37 27.64 -20.71
N GLU A 230 -17.55 28.29 -20.80
CA GLU A 230 -18.78 27.62 -21.27
C GLU A 230 -18.65 27.01 -22.68
N GLU A 231 -17.79 27.58 -23.51
CA GLU A 231 -17.51 27.11 -24.88
C GLU A 231 -16.66 25.83 -24.87
N GLU A 232 -15.55 25.82 -24.10
CA GLU A 232 -14.72 24.62 -23.90
C GLU A 232 -15.51 23.49 -23.21
N MET A 233 -16.44 23.84 -22.30
CA MET A 233 -17.35 22.90 -21.64
C MET A 233 -18.26 22.15 -22.64
N VAL A 234 -18.72 22.81 -23.71
CA VAL A 234 -19.57 22.19 -24.74
C VAL A 234 -18.75 21.21 -25.56
N GLU A 235 -17.50 21.56 -25.88
CA GLU A 235 -16.60 20.73 -26.67
C GLU A 235 -16.11 19.50 -25.88
N LEU A 236 -15.75 19.68 -24.60
CA LEU A 236 -15.38 18.58 -23.68
C LEU A 236 -16.53 17.61 -23.44
N LYS A 237 -17.76 18.08 -23.25
CA LYS A 237 -18.94 17.20 -23.12
C LYS A 237 -19.17 16.35 -24.36
N ARG A 238 -18.91 16.93 -25.54
CA ARG A 238 -19.00 16.23 -26.83
C ARG A 238 -17.91 15.17 -26.97
N PHE A 239 -16.67 15.49 -26.57
CA PHE A 239 -15.53 14.59 -26.60
C PHE A 239 -15.65 13.44 -25.59
N MET A 240 -16.12 13.72 -24.37
CA MET A 240 -16.29 12.74 -23.29
C MET A 240 -17.56 11.87 -23.45
N GLY A 241 -18.32 12.02 -24.54
CA GLY A 241 -19.54 11.24 -24.77
C GLY A 241 -20.68 11.51 -23.78
N ILE A 242 -20.60 12.60 -22.99
CA ILE A 242 -21.61 12.96 -22.00
C ILE A 242 -22.78 13.63 -22.72
N GLN A 243 -23.69 12.81 -23.25
CA GLN A 243 -24.98 13.29 -23.75
C GLN A 243 -25.92 13.61 -22.58
N LYS A 244 -26.79 14.64 -22.73
CA LYS A 244 -27.89 14.89 -21.79
C LYS A 244 -28.68 13.58 -21.61
N LYS A 245 -28.64 12.98 -20.42
CA LYS A 245 -29.53 11.86 -20.06
C LYS A 245 -30.97 12.34 -20.27
N ARG A 246 -31.63 11.85 -21.33
CA ARG A 246 -33.10 11.76 -21.33
C ARG A 246 -33.44 10.88 -20.14
N LYS A 247 -34.33 11.34 -19.25
CA LYS A 247 -34.86 10.52 -18.16
C LYS A 247 -35.41 9.22 -18.74
N ARG A 248 -34.66 8.14 -18.57
CA ARG A 248 -35.13 6.76 -18.66
C ARG A 248 -34.56 5.99 -17.47
N ASP A 249 -35.51 5.52 -16.69
CA ASP A 249 -35.52 4.34 -15.85
C ASP A 249 -34.40 3.31 -16.07
N GLY A 250 -33.82 2.84 -14.96
CA GLY A 250 -33.33 1.46 -14.83
C GLY A 250 -31.92 1.12 -15.34
N THR A 251 -31.02 0.96 -14.36
CA THR A 251 -29.87 0.01 -14.34
C THR A 251 -28.62 0.22 -15.22
N ALA A 252 -27.50 -0.16 -14.59
CA ALA A 252 -26.15 -0.46 -15.06
C ALA A 252 -25.12 0.69 -15.11
N SER A 253 -24.19 0.67 -14.15
CA SER A 253 -22.86 1.31 -14.27
C SER A 253 -21.86 0.27 -14.78
N PRO A 254 -21.00 0.60 -15.76
CA PRO A 254 -19.91 -0.26 -16.18
C PRO A 254 -18.76 -0.24 -15.16
N ILE A 255 -18.20 -1.42 -14.89
CA ILE A 255 -16.96 -1.60 -14.13
C ILE A 255 -15.81 -1.52 -15.14
N TYR A 256 -14.84 -0.65 -14.90
CA TYR A 256 -13.58 -0.62 -15.65
C TYR A 256 -12.48 -1.24 -14.78
N TYR A 257 -11.83 -2.29 -15.31
CA TYR A 257 -10.58 -2.85 -14.81
C TYR A 257 -9.40 -2.16 -15.49
#